data_AF-A0A267G415-F1
#
_entry.id   AF-A0A267G415-F1
#
_cell.length_a   1.000
_cell.length_b   1.000
_cell.length_c   1.000
_cell.angle_alpha   90.00
_cell.angle_beta   90.00
_cell.angle_gamma   90.00
#
_symmetry.space_group_name_H-M   'P 1'
#
loop_
_entity.id
_entity.type
_entity.pdbx_description
1 polymer ?
#
loop_
_entity_poly.entity_id
_entity_poly.type
_entity_poly.pdbx_seq_one_letter_code
_entity_poly.pdbx_strand_id
1 'polypeptide(L)' 'MSSPMPLASNSFESNACNNLVDGSECPIVRNQVYNYRMPLLIEQFFPPTTYMIQFSLKDGSSRVQSCGRMVIRVV' A
#
# COMPACT_ATOMS: atom_id res chain seq x y z
N MET A 1 -7.82 14.67 -1.03
CA MET A 1 -8.89 13.78 -0.55
C MET A 1 -8.59 12.40 -1.12
N SER A 2 -8.09 11.49 -0.29
CA SER A 2 -7.69 10.13 -0.69
C SER A 2 -8.94 9.26 -0.73
N SER A 3 -9.37 8.87 -1.93
CA SER A 3 -10.51 7.96 -2.07
C SER A 3 -10.12 6.57 -1.54
N PRO A 4 -10.95 5.95 -0.70
CA PRO A 4 -10.76 4.57 -0.28
C PRO A 4 -10.83 3.64 -1.51
N MET A 5 -9.83 2.77 -1.67
CA MET A 5 -9.66 1.98 -2.88
C MET A 5 -10.34 0.60 -2.76
N PRO A 6 -11.20 0.22 -3.71
CA PRO A 6 -11.95 -1.02 -3.67
C PRO A 6 -11.03 -2.22 -3.92
N LEU A 7 -11.20 -3.30 -3.16
CA LEU A 7 -10.42 -4.54 -3.23
C LEU A 7 -10.80 -5.44 -4.46
N ALA A 8 -11.59 -4.94 -5.42
CA ALA A 8 -12.14 -5.73 -6.53
C ALA A 8 -11.17 -6.00 -7.70
N SER A 9 -10.01 -5.34 -7.75
CA SER A 9 -8.97 -5.61 -8.75
C SER A 9 -7.79 -6.33 -8.11
N ASN A 10 -7.36 -7.49 -8.62
CA ASN A 10 -6.21 -8.28 -8.13
C ASN A 10 -4.84 -7.56 -8.20
N SER A 11 -4.81 -6.25 -8.37
CA SER A 11 -3.66 -5.36 -8.27
C SER A 11 -4.12 -4.00 -7.76
N PHE A 12 -3.77 -3.65 -6.51
CA PHE A 12 -3.97 -2.31 -5.96
C PHE A 12 -2.71 -1.50 -6.21
N GLU A 13 -2.83 -0.48 -7.04
CA GLU A 13 -1.74 0.47 -7.27
C GLU A 13 -2.12 1.79 -6.62
N SER A 14 -1.32 2.21 -5.64
CA SER A 14 -1.49 3.48 -4.96
C SER A 14 -0.18 4.22 -4.95
N ASN A 15 -0.24 5.53 -5.17
CA ASN A 15 0.94 6.38 -5.15
C ASN A 15 1.35 6.63 -3.69
N ALA A 16 2.45 5.99 -3.26
CA ALA A 16 3.00 6.16 -1.92
C ALA A 16 3.40 7.62 -1.60
N CYS A 17 3.81 8.40 -2.60
CA CYS A 17 4.15 9.82 -2.44
C CYS A 17 2.96 10.64 -1.90
N ASN A 18 1.73 10.26 -2.24
CA ASN A 18 0.53 10.97 -1.79
C ASN A 18 0.15 10.63 -0.33
N ASN A 19 0.80 9.64 0.27
CA ASN A 19 0.49 9.14 1.60
C ASN A 19 1.71 9.11 2.53
N LEU A 20 2.77 9.84 2.18
CA LEU A 20 3.87 10.14 3.08
C LEU A 20 3.34 10.90 4.31
N VAL A 21 3.90 10.62 5.48
CA VAL A 21 3.57 11.32 6.72
C VAL A 21 4.65 12.34 7.07
N ASP A 22 4.41 13.12 8.13
CA ASP A 22 5.39 14.06 8.71
C ASP A 22 5.82 15.19 7.75
N GLY A 23 4.94 15.58 6.82
CA GLY A 23 5.23 16.64 5.83
C GLY A 23 6.26 16.25 4.77
N SER A 24 6.60 14.97 4.67
CA SER A 24 7.52 14.46 3.64
C SER A 24 6.83 14.44 2.28
N GLU A 25 7.57 14.80 1.23
CA GLU A 25 7.11 14.79 -0.15
C GLU A 25 8.14 14.12 -1.05
N CYS A 26 7.70 13.66 -2.22
CA CYS A 26 8.61 13.20 -3.27
C CYS A 26 9.28 14.41 -3.96
N PRO A 27 10.53 14.30 -4.44
CA PRO A 27 11.32 13.08 -4.60
C PRO A 27 11.93 12.56 -3.30
N ILE A 28 12.03 11.23 -3.21
CA ILE A 28 12.59 10.51 -2.07
C ILE A 28 14.12 10.55 -2.14
N VAL A 29 14.80 10.87 -1.05
CA VAL A 29 16.26 11.02 -0.98
C VAL A 29 16.90 9.72 -0.48
N ARG A 30 18.04 9.36 -1.08
CA ARG A 30 18.79 8.16 -0.69
C ARG A 30 19.25 8.26 0.76
N ASN A 31 19.23 7.14 1.49
CA ASN A 31 19.63 7.01 2.89
C ASN A 31 18.79 7.82 3.89
N GLN A 32 17.58 8.22 3.51
CA GLN A 32 16.58 8.76 4.44
C GLN A 32 15.48 7.72 4.68
N VAL A 33 14.95 7.71 5.91
CA VAL A 33 13.82 6.86 6.29
C VAL A 33 12.55 7.66 6.09
N TYR A 34 11.59 7.07 5.38
CA TYR A 34 10.29 7.65 5.12
C TYR A 34 9.20 6.76 5.68
N ASN A 35 8.25 7.37 6.37
CA ASN A 35 7.04 6.71 6.82
C ASN A 35 5.91 7.07 5.86
N TYR A 36 5.08 6.10 5.52
CA TYR A 36 3.87 6.31 4.73
C TYR A 36 2.74 5.44 5.27
N ARG A 37 1.50 5.84 5.01
CA ARG A 37 0.30 5.08 5.40
C ARG A 37 -0.40 4.54 4.16
N MET A 38 -0.60 3.23 4.12
CA MET A 38 -1.36 2.58 3.05
C MET A 38 -2.70 2.10 3.59
N PRO A 39 -3.81 2.79 3.32
CA PRO A 39 -5.13 2.31 3.72
C PRO A 39 -5.46 1.06 2.90
N LEU A 40 -5.75 -0.04 3.58
CA LEU A 40 -6.29 -1.25 2.98
C LEU A 40 -7.80 -1.30 3.28
N LEU A 41 -8.63 -1.28 2.24
CA LEU A 41 -10.08 -1.29 2.40
C LEU A 41 -10.62 -2.71 2.24
N ILE A 42 -11.11 -3.33 3.32
CA ILE A 42 -11.74 -4.65 3.22
C ILE A 42 -13.20 -4.47 2.81
N GLU A 43 -13.55 -4.85 1.59
CA GLU A 43 -14.93 -4.75 1.11
C GLU A 43 -15.83 -5.89 1.60
N GLN A 44 -17.14 -5.65 1.63
CA GLN A 44 -18.12 -6.60 2.15
C GLN A 44 -18.20 -7.91 1.35
N PHE A 45 -17.75 -7.93 0.10
CA PHE A 45 -17.74 -9.15 -0.71
C PHE A 45 -16.59 -10.11 -0.36
N PHE A 46 -15.63 -9.71 0.49
CA PHE A 46 -14.59 -10.62 0.98
C PHE A 46 -15.19 -11.62 1.97
N PRO A 47 -15.21 -12.92 1.66
CA PRO A 47 -15.71 -13.90 2.61
C PRO A 47 -14.88 -13.89 3.91
N PRO A 48 -15.49 -14.13 5.08
CA PRO A 48 -14.78 -14.28 6.34
C PRO A 48 -13.80 -15.47 6.29
N THR A 49 -12.53 -15.18 6.00
CA THR A 49 -11.45 -16.17 5.93
C THR A 49 -10.09 -15.52 6.16
N THR A 50 -9.03 -16.33 6.13
CA THR A 50 -7.65 -15.86 6.25
C THR A 50 -7.08 -15.56 4.87
N TYR A 51 -6.51 -14.37 4.71
CA TYR A 51 -5.85 -13.93 3.49
C TYR A 51 -4.37 -13.67 3.73
N MET A 52 -3.54 -14.06 2.77
CA MET A 52 -2.16 -13.60 2.69
C MET A 52 -2.08 -12.44 1.70
N ILE A 53 -1.80 -11.26 2.21
CA ILE A 53 -1.63 -10.05 1.42
C ILE A 53 -0.16 -9.91 1.09
N GLN A 54 0.14 -9.73 -0.19
CA GLN A 54 1.46 -9.36 -0.67
C GLN A 54 1.42 -7.94 -1.23
N PHE A 55 2.36 -7.11 -0.82
CA PHE A 55 2.49 -5.73 -1.29
C PHE A 55 3.93 -5.42 -1.68
N SER A 56 4.10 -4.53 -2.65
CA SER A 56 5.40 -4.07 -3.11
C SER A 56 5.40 -2.56 -3.31
N LEU A 57 6.45 -1.90 -2.87
CA LEU A 57 6.71 -0.50 -3.18
C LEU A 57 7.62 -0.43 -4.41
N LYS A 58 7.23 0.34 -5.42
CA LYS A 58 7.98 0.53 -6.67
C LYS A 58 8.40 1.99 -6.80
N ASP A 59 9.56 2.22 -7.42
CA ASP A 59 9.99 3.57 -7.83
C ASP A 59 9.29 4.01 -9.13
N GLY A 60 9.53 5.26 -9.56
CA GLY A 60 8.98 5.78 -10.82
C GLY A 60 9.50 5.09 -12.10
N SER A 61 10.47 4.17 -11.97
CA SER A 61 10.96 3.31 -13.05
C SER A 61 10.42 1.87 -12.93
N SER A 62 9.38 1.66 -12.13
CA SER A 62 8.75 0.36 -11.86
C SER A 62 9.67 -0.67 -11.19
N ARG A 63 10.80 -0.23 -10.61
CA ARG A 63 11.71 -1.12 -9.86
C ARG A 63 11.21 -1.26 -8.44
N VAL A 64 11.11 -2.51 -7.99
CA VAL A 64 10.71 -2.85 -6.62
C VAL A 64 11.80 -2.39 -5.65
N GLN A 65 11.42 -1.52 -4.72
CA GLN A 65 12.28 -1.02 -3.64
C GLN A 65 12.08 -1.82 -2.34
N SER A 66 10.87 -2.31 -2.11
CA SER A 66 10.52 -3.13 -0.94
C SER A 66 9.36 -4.05 -1.25
N CYS A 67 9.34 -5.21 -0.62
CA CYS A 67 8.27 -6.19 -0.68
C CYS A 67 7.94 -6.66 0.73
N GLY A 68 6.65 -6.75 1.04
CA GLY A 68 6.15 -7.28 2.30
C GLY A 68 5.04 -8.29 2.08
N ARG A 69 4.85 -9.15 3.08
CA ARG A 69 3.72 -10.06 3.18
C ARG A 69 3.13 -9.94 4.56
N MET A 70 1.80 -9.95 4.64
CA MET A 70 1.08 -9.95 5.89
C MET A 70 -0.11 -10.89 5.81
N VAL A 71 -0.44 -11.53 6.94
CA VAL A 71 -1.61 -12.39 7.06
C VAL A 71 -2.70 -11.60 7.79
N ILE A 72 -3.89 -11.54 7.20
CA ILE A 72 -5.07 -10.95 7.83
C ILE A 72 -6.18 -12.00 7.95
N ARG A 73 -7.04 -11.81 8.94
CA ARG A 73 -8.27 -12.57 9.08
C ARG A 73 -9.44 -11.61 8.92
N VAL A 74 -10.29 -11.86 7.92
CA VAL A 74 -11.59 -11.19 7.78
C VAL A 74 -12.58 -11.94 8.66
N VAL A 75 -13.28 -11.20 9.52
CA VAL A 75 -14.25 -11.71 10.48
C VAL A 75 -15.63 -11.15 10.21
#